data_AF-A0A1G7G0W9-F1
#
_entry.id   AF-A0A1G7G0W9-F1
#
_cell.length_a   1.000
_cell.length_b   1.000
_cell.length_c   1.000
_cell.angle_alpha   90.00
_cell.angle_beta   90.00
_cell.angle_gamma   90.00
#
_symmetry.space_group_name_H-M   'P 1'
#
loop_
_entity.id
_entity.type
_entity.pdbx_description
1 polymer ?
#
loop_
_entity_poly.entity_id
_entity_poly.type
_entity_poly.pdbx_seq_one_letter_code
_entity_poly.pdbx_strand_id
1 'polypeptide(L)' 'MKPKSSNSKSPTKPPAERVVKDIRRQTRRHFSAEDKIRIVLEGLRGDDSITE' A
#
# COMPACT_ATOMS: atom_id res chain seq x y z
N MET A 1 -31.43 -17.37 -37.13
CA MET A 1 -31.11 -17.53 -35.69
C MET A 1 -30.22 -16.37 -35.27
N LYS A 2 -30.57 -15.60 -34.23
CA LYS A 2 -29.82 -14.41 -33.80
C LYS A 2 -28.67 -14.83 -32.86
N PRO A 3 -27.43 -14.37 -33.04
CA PRO A 3 -26.32 -14.80 -32.20
C PRO A 3 -26.52 -14.26 -30.77
N LYS A 4 -26.38 -15.15 -29.78
CA LYS A 4 -26.36 -14.80 -28.36
C LYS A 4 -25.12 -13.96 -28.11
N SER A 5 -25.32 -12.71 -27.68
CA SER A 5 -24.26 -11.86 -27.14
C SER A 5 -23.56 -12.62 -26.02
N SER A 6 -22.30 -13.00 -26.26
CA SER A 6 -21.41 -13.47 -25.21
C SER A 6 -21.05 -12.28 -24.34
N ASN A 7 -21.87 -12.04 -23.31
CA ASN A 7 -21.48 -11.15 -22.22
C ASN A 7 -20.39 -11.86 -21.40
N SER A 8 -19.17 -11.91 -21.94
CA SER A 8 -17.99 -12.24 -21.15
C SER A 8 -17.86 -11.12 -20.14
N LYS A 9 -18.24 -11.40 -18.89
CA LYS A 9 -18.01 -10.48 -17.78
C LYS A 9 -16.50 -10.31 -17.67
N SER A 10 -15.98 -9.25 -18.29
CA SER A 10 -14.62 -8.80 -18.03
C SER A 10 -14.51 -8.53 -16.53
N PRO A 11 -13.40 -8.92 -15.88
CA PRO A 11 -13.25 -8.65 -14.46
C PRO A 11 -13.40 -7.14 -14.24
N THR A 12 -14.44 -6.76 -13.49
CA THR A 12 -14.71 -5.37 -13.17
C THR A 12 -13.52 -4.84 -12.40
N LYS A 13 -12.90 -3.77 -12.91
CA LYS A 13 -11.75 -3.14 -12.25
C LYS A 13 -12.16 -2.73 -10.83
N PRO A 14 -11.28 -2.89 -9.83
CA PRO A 14 -11.55 -2.43 -8.47
C PRO A 14 -11.81 -0.90 -8.46
N PRO A 15 -12.64 -0.40 -7.53
CA PRO A 15 -12.85 1.03 -7.35
C PRO A 15 -11.54 1.80 -7.15
N ALA A 16 -11.48 3.06 -7.59
CA ALA A 16 -10.28 3.89 -7.53
C ALA A 16 -9.71 4.00 -6.09
N GLU A 17 -10.57 4.13 -5.08
CA GLU A 17 -10.18 4.19 -3.67
C GLU A 17 -9.42 2.94 -3.22
N ARG A 18 -9.87 1.76 -3.67
CA ARG A 18 -9.21 0.48 -3.36
C ARG A 18 -7.84 0.43 -4.01
N VAL A 19 -7.73 0.86 -5.26
CA VAL A 19 -6.45 0.94 -5.97
C VAL A 19 -5.47 1.87 -5.26
N VAL A 20 -5.90 3.07 -4.87
CA VAL A 20 -5.05 4.03 -4.14
C VAL A 20 -4.60 3.45 -2.79
N LYS A 21 -5.50 2.80 -2.05
CA LYS A 21 -5.16 2.13 -0.78
C LYS A 21 -4.14 1.00 -0.98
N ASP A 22 -4.28 0.24 -2.06
CA ASP A 22 -3.37 -0.85 -2.39
C ASP A 22 -1.98 -0.31 -2.78
N ILE A 23 -1.91 0.74 -3.59
CA ILE A 23 -0.65 1.43 -3.93
C ILE A 23 0.04 1.91 -2.66
N ARG A 24 -0.65 2.68 -1.80
CA ARG A 24 -0.09 3.19 -0.54
C ARG A 24 0.43 2.09 0.38
N ARG A 25 -0.22 0.92 0.39
CA ARG A 25 0.22 -0.24 1.17
C ARG A 25 1.47 -0.86 0.55
N GLN A 26 1.48 -1.06 -0.76
CA GLN A 26 2.60 -1.67 -1.49
C GLN A 26 3.85 -0.79 -1.48
N THR A 27 3.69 0.53 -1.49
CA THR A 27 4.80 1.49 -1.47
C THR A 27 5.14 1.98 -0.07
N ARG A 28 4.58 1.37 0.99
CA ARG A 28 4.91 1.76 2.38
C ARG A 28 6.37 1.44 2.68
N ARG A 29 7.06 2.32 3.41
CA ARG A 29 8.42 2.03 3.91
C ARG A 29 8.36 0.83 4.84
N HIS A 30 9.18 -0.19 4.54
CA HIS A 30 9.37 -1.35 5.38
C HIS A 30 10.67 -1.19 6.15
N PHE A 31 10.60 -1.36 7.46
CA PHE A 31 11.77 -1.32 8.34
C PHE A 31 11.99 -2.72 8.91
N SER A 32 13.23 -3.18 8.86
CA SER A 32 13.64 -4.39 9.57
C SER A 32 13.52 -4.18 11.09
N ALA A 33 13.66 -5.25 11.87
CA ALA A 33 13.69 -5.12 13.33
C ALA A 33 14.86 -4.22 13.77
N GLU A 34 16.03 -4.35 13.14
CA GLU A 34 17.21 -3.54 13.42
C GLU A 34 16.99 -2.06 13.09
N ASP A 35 16.38 -1.77 11.93
CA ASP A 35 16.10 -0.39 11.53
C ASP A 35 15.10 0.26 12.47
N LYS A 36 14.07 -0.48 12.90
CA LYS A 36 13.11 0.02 13.91
C LYS A 36 13.82 0.38 15.22
N ILE A 37 14.74 -0.47 15.68
CA ILE A 37 15.51 -0.19 16.90
C ILE A 37 16.38 1.06 16.69
N ARG A 38 17.05 1.18 15.55
CA ARG A 38 17.90 2.35 15.23
C ARG A 38 17.10 3.65 15.25
N ILE A 39 15.96 3.69 14.56
CA ILE A 39 15.07 4.86 14.50
C ILE A 39 14.61 5.27 15.90
N VAL A 40 14.22 4.31 16.75
CA VAL A 40 13.80 4.61 18.12
C VAL A 40 14.95 5.19 18.94
N LEU A 41 16.15 4.61 18.86
CA LEU A 41 17.31 5.09 19.61
C LEU A 41 17.74 6.50 19.15
N GLU A 42 17.69 6.76 17.85
CA GLU A 42 17.98 8.07 17.26
C GLU A 42 16.97 9.11 17.71
N GLY A 43 15.68 8.80 17.65
CA GLY A 43 14.66 9.75 18.10
C GLY A 43 14.62 9.98 19.62
N LEU A 44 15.03 9.00 20.43
CA LEU A 44 15.22 9.21 21.87
C LEU A 44 16.42 10.12 22.20
N ARG A 45 17.41 10.23 21.30
CA ARG A 45 18.54 11.15 21.44
C ARG A 45 18.22 12.58 21.04
N GLY A 46 17.07 12.78 20.36
CA GLY A 46 16.59 14.09 19.93
C GLY A 46 17.11 14.54 18.56
N ASP A 47 17.75 13.65 17.82
CA ASP A 47 18.33 13.95 16.50
C ASP A 47 17.26 13.96 15.39
N ASP A 48 16.24 13.11 15.48
CA ASP A 48 15.12 13.04 14.54
C ASP A 48 13.75 12.80 15.23
N SER A 49 12.69 13.40 14.70
CA SER A 49 11.32 13.19 15.20
C SER A 49 10.81 11.79 14.82
N ILE A 50 10.39 10.99 15.81
CA ILE A 50 9.84 9.63 15.60
C ILE A 50 8.46 9.65 14.92
N THR A 51 7.78 10.81 14.94
CA THR A 51 6.47 11.01 14.32
C THR A 51 6.61 11.78 13.00
N GLU A 52 6.65 11.06 11.87
CA GLU A 52 6.44 11.59 10.51
C GLU A 52 5.29 10.84 9.82
#